data_AF-Q2IPB5-F1
#
_entry.id   AF-Q2IPB5-F1
#
_cell.length_a   1.000
_cell.length_b   1.000
_cell.length_c   1.000
_cell.angle_alpha   90.00
_cell.angle_beta   90.00
_cell.angle_gamma   90.00
#
_symmetry.space_group_name_H-M   'P 1'
#
loop_
_entity.id
_entity.type
_entity.pdbx_description
1 polymer ?
#
loop_
_entity_poly.entity_id
_entity_poly.type
_entity_poly.pdbx_seq_one_letter_code
_entity_poly.pdbx_strand_id
1 'polypeptide(L)'
;MAPAGKDLTPVVGTNLRRLRTQRDLSLEKLSKLSGVSRAMLGQIELGQSAPTINVLWKISSALGVPFSALITARSSGGLHVLRAEHAKVLSSHDGSYSSRALFPFDEPRRVEFYELRMAPGSVERADAHNPGTIENLVVAAGAVEIEVPGRKEQLGPGDAIVFQADAPHVYRSRADVETVMYLVMTYADTVG
;
A
#
# COMPACT_ATOMS: atom_id res chain seq x y z
N MET A 1 -22.85 -20.07 5.43
CA MET A 1 -23.48 -18.81 4.98
C MET A 1 -22.52 -18.16 4.00
N ALA A 2 -22.85 -18.11 2.70
CA ALA A 2 -22.00 -17.45 1.72
C ALA A 2 -21.92 -15.94 2.06
N PRO A 3 -20.76 -15.28 1.93
CA PRO A 3 -20.67 -13.86 2.21
C PRO A 3 -21.59 -13.12 1.24
N ALA A 4 -22.50 -12.30 1.78
CA ALA A 4 -23.34 -11.40 0.98
C ALA A 4 -22.42 -10.54 0.11
N GLY A 5 -22.62 -10.56 -1.21
CA GLY A 5 -21.83 -9.76 -2.13
C GLY A 5 -21.89 -8.29 -1.72
N LYS A 6 -20.73 -7.69 -1.44
CA LYS A 6 -20.64 -6.25 -1.11
C LYS A 6 -21.33 -5.45 -2.21
N ASP A 7 -22.23 -4.55 -1.82
CA ASP A 7 -22.81 -3.57 -2.74
C ASP A 7 -21.70 -2.70 -3.32
N LEU A 8 -21.46 -2.83 -4.63
CA LEU A 8 -20.41 -2.09 -5.35
C LEU A 8 -20.89 -0.70 -5.79
N THR A 9 -22.17 -0.38 -5.64
CA THR A 9 -22.76 0.87 -6.12
C THR A 9 -22.04 2.11 -5.57
N PRO A 10 -21.69 2.20 -4.26
CA PRO A 10 -20.94 3.33 -3.72
C PRO A 10 -19.50 3.43 -4.25
N VAL A 11 -18.84 2.28 -4.45
CA VAL A 11 -17.47 2.20 -4.98
C VAL A 11 -17.43 2.72 -6.41
N VAL A 12 -18.37 2.25 -7.24
CA VAL A 12 -18.51 2.66 -8.63
C VAL A 12 -18.80 4.15 -8.74
N GLY A 13 -19.74 4.68 -7.94
CA GLY A 13 -20.07 6.11 -7.97
C GLY A 13 -18.88 7.01 -7.62
N THR A 14 -18.15 6.64 -6.57
CA THR A 14 -16.95 7.36 -6.12
C THR A 14 -15.84 7.33 -7.19
N ASN A 15 -15.57 6.15 -7.75
CA ASN A 15 -14.55 5.99 -8.79
C ASN A 15 -14.91 6.72 -10.08
N LEU A 16 -16.17 6.66 -10.51
CA LEU A 16 -16.66 7.36 -11.70
C LEU A 16 -16.45 8.87 -11.56
N ARG A 17 -16.92 9.46 -10.46
CA ARG A 17 -16.77 10.90 -10.21
C ARG A 17 -15.31 11.32 -10.26
N ARG A 18 -14.44 10.60 -9.54
CA ARG A 18 -13.00 10.87 -9.49
C ARG A 18 -12.33 10.78 -10.86
N LEU A 19 -12.57 9.70 -11.60
CA LEU A 19 -11.95 9.47 -12.91
C LEU A 19 -12.41 10.47 -13.96
N ARG A 20 -13.68 10.89 -13.87
CA ARG A 20 -14.26 11.95 -14.70
C ARG A 20 -13.61 13.31 -14.39
N THR A 21 -13.51 13.68 -13.12
CA THR A 21 -12.93 14.99 -12.72
C THR A 21 -11.44 15.07 -12.99
N GLN A 22 -10.69 13.98 -12.83
CA GLN A 22 -9.26 13.91 -13.20
C GLN A 22 -8.97 14.16 -14.68
N ARG A 23 -9.99 14.06 -15.54
CA ARG A 23 -9.90 14.31 -16.98
C ARG A 23 -10.62 15.58 -17.41
N ASP A 24 -11.01 16.42 -16.44
CA ASP A 24 -11.75 17.66 -16.67
C ASP A 24 -13.00 17.47 -17.54
N LEU A 25 -13.67 16.32 -17.40
CA LEU A 25 -14.90 16.02 -18.14
C LEU A 25 -16.11 16.47 -17.34
N SER A 26 -17.03 17.21 -17.96
CA SER A 26 -18.38 17.37 -17.41
C SER A 26 -19.19 16.08 -17.57
N LEU A 27 -20.27 15.92 -16.80
CA LEU A 27 -21.22 14.81 -17.00
C LEU A 27 -21.79 14.80 -18.43
N GLU A 28 -21.99 15.98 -19.02
CA GLU A 28 -22.46 16.10 -20.40
C GLU A 28 -21.40 15.60 -21.40
N LYS A 29 -20.13 15.98 -21.21
CA LYS A 29 -19.04 15.53 -22.08
C LYS A 29 -18.84 14.02 -21.99
N LEU A 30 -18.86 13.46 -20.78
CA LEU A 30 -18.77 12.02 -20.58
C LEU A 30 -19.99 11.28 -21.18
N SER A 31 -21.19 11.88 -21.09
CA SER A 31 -22.39 11.33 -21.71
C SER A 31 -22.22 11.19 -23.23
N LYS A 32 -21.69 12.22 -23.90
CA LYS A 32 -21.41 12.19 -25.34
C LYS A 32 -20.35 11.14 -25.71
N LEU A 33 -19.30 10.98 -24.89
CA LEU A 33 -18.23 10.02 -25.14
C LEU A 33 -18.62 8.56 -24.89
N SER A 34 -19.42 8.31 -23.84
CA SER A 34 -19.80 6.95 -23.43
C SER A 34 -21.10 6.44 -24.04
N GLY A 35 -21.93 7.35 -24.57
CA GLY A 35 -23.30 7.01 -24.99
C GLY A 35 -24.21 6.63 -23.82
N VAL A 36 -23.82 6.94 -22.57
CA VAL A 36 -24.64 6.78 -21.36
C VAL A 36 -25.29 8.12 -21.04
N SER A 37 -26.58 8.15 -20.68
CA SER A 37 -27.29 9.41 -20.46
C SER A 37 -26.71 10.21 -19.29
N ARG A 38 -26.72 11.55 -19.40
CA ARG A 38 -26.27 12.45 -18.32
C ARG A 38 -26.96 12.17 -16.98
N ALA A 39 -28.26 11.87 -17.04
CA ALA A 39 -29.05 11.53 -15.85
C ALA A 39 -28.57 10.23 -15.19
N MET A 40 -28.33 9.17 -15.99
CA MET A 40 -27.81 7.91 -15.47
C MET A 40 -26.41 8.07 -14.88
N LEU A 41 -25.51 8.79 -15.55
CA LEU A 41 -24.17 9.09 -15.01
C LEU A 41 -24.26 9.82 -13.67
N GLY A 42 -25.16 10.80 -13.54
CA GLY A 42 -25.39 11.50 -12.28
C GLY A 42 -25.92 10.58 -11.17
N GLN A 43 -26.87 9.70 -11.49
CA GLN A 43 -27.40 8.72 -10.53
C GLN A 43 -26.34 7.71 -10.08
N ILE A 44 -25.46 7.28 -10.98
CA ILE A 44 -24.33 6.41 -10.65
C ILE A 44 -23.34 7.13 -9.73
N GLU A 45 -22.95 8.38 -10.04
CA GLU A 45 -22.03 9.16 -9.19
C GLU A 45 -22.55 9.40 -7.77
N LEU A 46 -23.88 9.49 -7.61
CA LEU A 46 -24.54 9.63 -6.32
C LEU A 46 -24.76 8.29 -5.60
N GLY A 47 -24.39 7.17 -6.21
CA GLY A 47 -24.65 5.84 -5.66
C GLY A 47 -26.13 5.44 -5.63
N GLN A 48 -26.99 6.14 -6.39
CA GLN A 48 -28.44 5.95 -6.41
C GLN A 48 -28.90 4.91 -7.44
N SER A 49 -28.00 4.46 -8.32
CA SER A 49 -28.30 3.47 -9.33
C SER A 49 -27.14 2.50 -9.48
N ALA A 50 -27.43 1.19 -9.40
CA ALA A 50 -26.49 0.13 -9.72
C ALA A 50 -26.40 -0.04 -11.25
N PRO A 51 -25.29 0.35 -11.90
CA PRO A 51 -25.17 0.21 -13.35
C PRO A 51 -24.99 -1.25 -13.77
N THR A 52 -25.43 -1.57 -14.99
CA THR A 52 -25.12 -2.87 -15.60
C THR A 52 -23.65 -2.95 -16.02
N ILE A 53 -23.13 -4.16 -16.19
CA ILE A 53 -21.76 -4.41 -16.68
C ILE A 53 -21.51 -3.70 -18.02
N ASN A 54 -22.50 -3.70 -18.92
CA ASN A 54 -22.40 -3.01 -20.22
C ASN A 54 -22.28 -1.48 -20.07
N VAL A 55 -22.99 -0.88 -19.11
CA VAL A 55 -22.86 0.55 -18.81
C VAL A 55 -21.46 0.86 -18.28
N LEU A 56 -20.92 0.03 -17.38
CA LEU A 56 -19.58 0.18 -16.86
C LEU A 56 -18.50 0.07 -17.95
N TRP A 57 -18.62 -0.87 -18.90
CA TRP A 57 -17.71 -0.99 -20.04
C TRP A 57 -17.72 0.24 -20.95
N LYS A 58 -18.91 0.81 -21.22
CA LYS A 58 -19.03 2.06 -21.99
C LYS A 58 -18.32 3.21 -21.29
N ILE A 59 -18.52 3.33 -19.98
CA ILE A 59 -17.90 4.37 -19.15
C ILE A 59 -16.39 4.20 -19.10
N SER A 60 -15.88 2.98 -18.84
CA SER A 60 -14.44 2.72 -18.74
C SER A 60 -13.74 2.97 -20.07
N SER A 61 -14.36 2.57 -21.18
CA SER A 61 -13.84 2.82 -22.54
C SER A 61 -13.80 4.32 -22.86
N ALA A 62 -14.86 5.06 -22.54
CA ALA A 62 -14.91 6.52 -22.74
C ALA A 62 -13.90 7.29 -21.87
N LEU A 63 -13.58 6.77 -20.69
CA LEU A 63 -12.55 7.31 -19.82
C LEU A 63 -11.14 6.82 -20.19
N GLY A 64 -10.99 5.81 -21.06
CA GLY A 64 -9.69 5.20 -21.36
C GLY A 64 -9.04 4.60 -20.10
N VAL A 65 -9.81 3.85 -19.31
CA VAL A 65 -9.33 3.15 -18.11
C VAL A 65 -9.74 1.68 -18.14
N PRO A 66 -9.01 0.77 -17.48
CA PRO A 66 -9.46 -0.60 -17.32
C PRO A 66 -10.78 -0.67 -16.52
N PHE A 67 -11.62 -1.67 -16.80
CA PHE A 67 -12.87 -1.90 -16.08
C PHE A 67 -12.69 -1.95 -14.56
N SER A 68 -11.60 -2.58 -14.10
CA SER A 68 -11.22 -2.65 -12.68
C SER A 68 -11.15 -1.27 -12.02
N ALA A 69 -10.76 -0.22 -12.74
CA ALA A 69 -10.67 1.13 -12.19
C ALA A 69 -12.02 1.70 -11.69
N LEU A 70 -13.15 1.17 -12.17
CA LEU A 70 -14.49 1.55 -11.70
C LEU A 70 -14.94 0.73 -10.49
N ILE A 71 -14.59 -0.55 -10.42
CA ILE A 71 -15.11 -1.50 -9.41
C ILE A 71 -14.15 -1.79 -8.25
N THR A 72 -12.87 -1.47 -8.39
CA THR A 72 -11.89 -1.65 -7.33
C THR A 72 -12.16 -0.64 -6.24
N ALA A 73 -12.50 -1.15 -5.05
CA ALA A 73 -12.50 -0.34 -3.84
C ALA A 73 -11.10 0.21 -3.65
N ARG A 74 -10.92 1.51 -3.90
CA ARG A 74 -9.75 2.21 -3.39
C ARG A 74 -9.99 2.44 -1.92
N SER A 75 -8.93 2.23 -1.14
CA SER A 75 -8.87 2.68 0.23
C SER A 75 -9.43 4.09 0.32
N SER A 76 -10.41 4.28 1.19
CA SER A 76 -11.05 5.57 1.36
C SER A 76 -9.95 6.57 1.71
N GLY A 77 -9.65 7.48 0.78
CA GLY A 77 -8.81 8.63 1.05
C GLY A 77 -9.40 9.36 2.26
N GLY A 78 -8.60 9.56 3.29
CA GLY A 78 -9.05 10.09 4.57
C GLY A 78 -7.96 9.98 5.62
N LEU A 79 -8.23 10.56 6.80
CA LEU A 79 -7.35 10.46 7.95
C LEU A 79 -7.55 9.10 8.61
N HIS A 80 -6.48 8.32 8.73
CA HIS A 80 -6.45 7.05 9.45
C HIS A 80 -5.54 7.18 10.66
N VAL A 81 -6.07 6.90 11.86
CA VAL A 81 -5.24 6.80 13.07
C VAL A 81 -4.94 5.33 13.33
N LEU A 82 -3.68 4.95 13.17
CA LEU A 82 -3.19 3.61 13.51
C LEU A 82 -2.78 3.60 14.98
N ARG A 83 -3.69 3.15 15.83
CA ARG A 83 -3.45 3.07 17.28
C ARG A 83 -2.47 1.94 17.60
N ALA A 84 -1.48 2.24 18.43
CA ALA A 84 -0.40 1.31 18.77
C ALA A 84 -0.92 0.03 19.42
N GLU A 85 -1.94 0.12 20.29
CA GLU A 85 -2.54 -1.02 21.00
C GLU A 85 -3.28 -2.01 20.08
N HIS A 86 -3.62 -1.60 18.85
CA HIS A 86 -4.30 -2.42 17.86
C HIS A 86 -3.38 -2.85 16.71
N ALA A 87 -2.10 -2.51 16.79
CA ALA A 87 -1.17 -2.78 15.71
C ALA A 87 -0.92 -4.29 15.59
N LYS A 88 -0.90 -4.79 14.36
CA LYS A 88 -0.42 -6.15 14.11
C LYS A 88 1.11 -6.13 14.17
N VAL A 89 1.66 -6.92 15.07
CA VAL A 89 3.09 -7.09 15.28
C VAL A 89 3.46 -8.52 14.91
N LEU A 90 4.47 -8.66 14.07
CA LEU A 90 5.14 -9.93 13.81
C LEU A 90 6.44 -9.94 14.61
N SER A 91 6.75 -11.06 15.26
CA SER A 91 7.96 -11.20 16.06
C SER A 91 8.73 -12.45 15.64
N SER A 92 10.05 -12.41 15.77
CA SER A 92 10.88 -13.61 15.69
C SER A 92 10.47 -14.61 16.78
N HIS A 93 10.82 -15.88 16.59
CA HIS A 93 10.47 -16.95 17.53
C HIS A 93 10.99 -16.68 18.96
N ASP A 94 12.17 -16.07 19.08
CA ASP A 94 12.80 -15.71 20.35
C ASP A 94 12.40 -14.33 20.89
N GLY A 95 11.55 -13.59 20.15
CA GLY A 95 11.11 -12.24 20.51
C GLY A 95 12.18 -11.15 20.43
N SER A 96 13.37 -11.46 19.92
CA SER A 96 14.50 -10.51 19.83
C SER A 96 14.41 -9.52 18.67
N TYR A 97 13.47 -9.76 17.74
CA TYR A 97 13.12 -8.89 16.63
C TYR A 97 11.60 -8.77 16.54
N SER A 98 11.09 -7.57 16.26
CA SER A 98 9.68 -7.37 15.91
C SER A 98 9.50 -6.33 14.81
N SER A 99 8.46 -6.54 13.99
CA SER A 99 8.02 -5.66 12.93
C SER A 99 6.55 -5.30 13.15
N ARG A 100 6.28 -4.01 13.28
CA ARG A 100 4.95 -3.45 13.46
C ARG A 100 4.57 -2.65 12.23
N ALA A 101 3.49 -3.05 11.57
CA ALA A 101 2.98 -2.33 10.40
C ALA A 101 2.42 -0.95 10.78
N LEU A 102 2.79 0.06 10.01
CA LEU A 102 2.36 1.46 10.09
C LEU A 102 1.50 1.84 8.87
N PHE A 103 0.67 0.90 8.43
CA PHE A 103 -0.32 1.06 7.38
C PHE A 103 -1.61 0.27 7.71
N PRO A 104 -2.76 0.65 7.13
CA PRO A 104 -3.98 -0.16 7.22
C PRO A 104 -3.78 -1.53 6.56
N PHE A 105 -4.17 -2.62 7.22
CA PHE A 105 -4.13 -3.96 6.62
C PHE A 105 -5.22 -4.15 5.56
N ASP A 106 -5.05 -5.15 4.68
CA ASP A 106 -6.09 -5.68 3.77
C ASP A 106 -6.36 -4.87 2.48
N GLU A 107 -5.35 -4.14 1.99
CA GLU A 107 -5.44 -3.36 0.74
C GLU A 107 -4.20 -3.58 -0.14
N PRO A 108 -4.36 -3.81 -1.46
CA PRO A 108 -3.23 -3.87 -2.38
C PRO A 108 -2.38 -2.59 -2.30
N ARG A 109 -1.08 -2.74 -2.12
CA ARG A 109 -0.16 -1.60 -1.97
C ARG A 109 1.19 -1.89 -2.62
N ARG A 110 1.84 -0.80 -2.99
CA ARG A 110 3.20 -0.80 -3.53
C ARG A 110 4.25 -0.44 -2.49
N VAL A 111 3.81 0.13 -1.38
CA VAL A 111 4.65 0.65 -0.32
C VAL A 111 4.10 0.18 1.00
N GLU A 112 4.99 -0.29 1.85
CA GLU A 112 4.74 -0.70 3.22
C GLU A 112 5.66 0.06 4.15
N PHE A 113 5.12 0.52 5.28
CA PHE A 113 5.86 1.27 6.28
C PHE A 113 5.83 0.52 7.60
N TYR A 114 6.97 0.33 8.22
CA TYR A 114 7.14 -0.48 9.43
C TYR A 114 7.92 0.28 10.50
N GLU A 115 7.58 -0.02 11.75
CA GLU A 115 8.50 0.14 12.88
C GLU A 115 9.16 -1.21 13.15
N LEU A 116 10.49 -1.24 13.20
CA LEU A 116 11.27 -2.42 13.56
C LEU A 116 11.92 -2.20 14.92
N ARG A 117 11.96 -3.25 15.74
CA ARG A 117 12.67 -3.24 17.01
C ARG A 117 13.56 -4.45 17.15
N MET A 118 14.76 -4.22 17.66
CA MET A 118 15.77 -5.24 17.91
C MET A 118 16.27 -5.17 19.35
N ALA A 119 16.29 -6.32 20.03
CA ALA A 119 16.97 -6.45 21.31
C ALA A 119 18.49 -6.19 21.16
N PRO A 120 19.17 -5.81 22.25
CA PRO A 120 20.63 -5.63 22.24
C PRO A 120 21.35 -6.85 21.69
N GLY A 121 22.25 -6.63 20.73
CA GLY A 121 23.06 -7.69 20.11
C GLY A 121 22.30 -8.74 19.27
N SER A 122 20.99 -8.58 19.06
CA SER A 122 20.22 -9.54 18.26
C SER A 122 20.57 -9.46 16.77
N VAL A 123 20.26 -10.55 16.05
CA VAL A 123 20.52 -10.69 14.61
C VAL A 123 19.27 -11.25 13.94
N GLU A 124 18.71 -10.49 13.01
CA GLU A 124 17.61 -10.94 12.15
C GLU A 124 18.14 -11.18 10.75
N ARG A 125 17.81 -12.34 10.17
CA ARG A 125 18.21 -12.73 8.81
C ARG A 125 16.96 -12.80 7.95
N ALA A 126 16.90 -11.96 6.92
CA ALA A 126 15.82 -11.96 5.97
C ALA A 126 16.22 -12.74 4.70
N ASP A 127 15.32 -13.62 4.26
CA ASP A 127 15.37 -14.16 2.92
C ASP A 127 15.15 -13.06 1.88
N ALA A 128 15.59 -13.30 0.65
CA ALA A 128 15.33 -12.39 -0.46
C ALA A 128 13.83 -12.09 -0.60
N HIS A 129 13.47 -10.81 -0.64
CA HIS A 129 12.13 -10.38 -1.00
C HIS A 129 11.88 -10.54 -2.50
N ASN A 130 10.65 -10.25 -2.92
CA ASN A 130 10.28 -10.32 -4.33
C ASN A 130 11.23 -9.47 -5.20
N PRO A 131 11.51 -9.87 -6.45
CA PRO A 131 12.39 -9.14 -7.35
C PRO A 131 12.07 -7.65 -7.44
N GLY A 132 13.11 -6.81 -7.36
CA GLY A 132 13.00 -5.35 -7.41
C GLY A 132 12.47 -4.69 -6.13
N THR A 133 12.34 -5.42 -5.02
CA THR A 133 12.00 -4.84 -3.72
C THR A 133 13.13 -3.95 -3.23
N ILE A 134 12.80 -2.74 -2.79
CA ILE A 134 13.72 -1.77 -2.20
C ILE A 134 13.31 -1.50 -0.76
N GLU A 135 14.29 -1.47 0.13
CA GLU A 135 14.12 -1.05 1.52
C GLU A 135 14.80 0.29 1.75
N ASN A 136 14.10 1.20 2.40
CA ASN A 136 14.59 2.49 2.85
C ASN A 136 14.38 2.59 4.36
N LEU A 137 15.46 2.55 5.12
CA LEU A 137 15.44 2.45 6.57
C LEU A 137 16.12 3.66 7.20
N VAL A 138 15.56 4.15 8.31
CA VAL A 138 16.20 5.15 9.19
C VAL A 138 16.26 4.63 10.62
N VAL A 139 17.39 4.85 11.29
CA VAL A 139 17.56 4.49 12.71
C VAL A 139 17.02 5.63 13.58
N ALA A 140 16.07 5.33 14.46
CA ALA A 140 15.52 6.30 15.41
C ALA A 140 16.24 6.26 16.76
N ALA A 141 16.66 5.08 17.21
CA ALA A 141 17.39 4.86 18.45
C ALA A 141 18.25 3.59 18.36
N GLY A 142 19.30 3.50 19.18
CA GLY A 142 20.25 2.39 19.17
C GLY A 142 21.21 2.46 17.98
N ALA A 143 21.68 1.31 17.50
CA ALA A 143 22.60 1.21 16.37
C ALA A 143 22.43 -0.15 15.68
N VAL A 144 22.51 -0.15 14.35
CA VAL A 144 22.35 -1.37 13.54
C VAL A 144 23.48 -1.47 12.52
N GLU A 145 23.91 -2.69 12.23
CA GLU A 145 24.67 -3.00 11.03
C GLU A 145 23.73 -3.69 10.03
N ILE A 146 23.69 -3.16 8.81
CA ILE A 146 22.99 -3.76 7.68
C ILE A 146 24.02 -4.46 6.81
N GLU A 147 23.78 -5.73 6.52
CA GLU A 147 24.62 -6.57 5.68
C GLU A 147 23.81 -7.05 4.47
N VAL A 148 24.31 -6.70 3.29
CA VAL A 148 23.80 -7.12 1.97
C VAL A 148 24.94 -7.83 1.22
N PRO A 149 24.70 -8.51 0.08
CA PRO A 149 25.76 -9.18 -0.65
C PRO A 149 26.96 -8.26 -0.94
N GLY A 150 28.11 -8.60 -0.36
CA GLY A 150 29.38 -7.89 -0.57
C GLY A 150 29.53 -6.57 0.19
N ARG A 151 28.57 -6.15 1.02
CA ARG A 151 28.67 -4.86 1.74
C ARG A 151 28.03 -4.90 3.13
N LYS A 152 28.67 -4.20 4.08
CA LYS A 152 28.16 -3.98 5.43
C LYS A 152 28.28 -2.50 5.76
N GLU A 153 27.24 -1.94 6.38
CA GLU A 153 27.22 -0.55 6.81
C GLU A 153 26.68 -0.46 8.23
N GLN A 154 27.36 0.30 9.09
CA GLN A 154 26.92 0.59 10.44
C GLN A 154 26.19 1.93 10.46
N LEU A 155 25.04 1.98 11.13
CA LEU A 155 24.13 3.11 11.16
C LEU A 155 23.79 3.45 12.61
N GLY A 156 23.89 4.73 12.96
CA GLY A 156 23.44 5.28 14.23
C GLY A 156 22.16 6.12 14.08
N PRO A 157 21.63 6.70 15.17
CA PRO A 157 20.40 7.48 15.13
C PRO A 157 20.48 8.65 14.15
N GLY A 158 19.48 8.75 13.27
CA GLY A 158 19.40 9.75 12.19
C GLY A 158 19.99 9.29 10.87
N ASP A 159 20.84 8.26 10.86
CA ASP A 159 21.35 7.69 9.62
C ASP A 159 20.25 6.92 8.90
N ALA A 160 20.25 7.02 7.56
CA ALA A 160 19.35 6.29 6.69
C ALA A 160 20.12 5.52 5.62
N ILE A 161 19.57 4.38 5.20
CA ILE A 161 20.12 3.54 4.13
C ILE A 161 19.01 3.13 3.17
N VAL A 162 19.37 3.03 1.89
CA VAL A 162 18.52 2.46 0.85
C VAL A 162 19.27 1.33 0.17
N PHE A 163 18.66 0.16 0.05
CA PHE A 163 19.26 -1.00 -0.61
C PHE A 163 18.22 -1.87 -1.30
N GLN A 164 18.68 -2.70 -2.24
CA GLN A 164 17.86 -3.72 -2.88
C GLN A 164 17.69 -4.90 -1.92
N ALA A 165 16.44 -5.19 -1.57
CA ALA A 165 16.07 -6.26 -0.63
C ALA A 165 15.60 -7.53 -1.35
N ASP A 166 15.73 -7.60 -2.68
CA ASP A 166 15.53 -8.80 -3.48
C ASP A 166 16.72 -9.78 -3.44
N ALA A 167 17.60 -9.60 -2.46
CA ALA A 167 18.66 -10.52 -2.07
C ALA A 167 18.63 -10.74 -0.54
N PRO A 168 19.18 -11.87 -0.04
CA PRO A 168 19.27 -12.10 1.39
C PRO A 168 20.06 -10.98 2.07
N HIS A 169 19.56 -10.52 3.21
CA HIS A 169 20.16 -9.42 3.96
C HIS A 169 19.99 -9.66 5.47
N VAL A 170 20.83 -8.98 6.26
CA VAL A 170 20.91 -9.20 7.71
C VAL A 170 20.88 -7.86 8.43
N TYR A 171 20.06 -7.81 9.48
CA TYR A 171 20.03 -6.76 10.47
C TYR A 171 20.76 -7.26 11.71
N ARG A 172 21.71 -6.47 12.23
CA ARG A 172 22.44 -6.81 13.45
C ARG A 172 22.46 -5.62 14.38
N SER A 173 21.84 -5.75 15.55
CA SER A 173 21.94 -4.73 16.59
C SER A 173 23.39 -4.60 17.05
N ARG A 174 23.92 -3.39 17.03
CA ARG A 174 25.27 -3.03 17.49
C ARG A 174 25.25 -2.23 18.80
N ALA A 175 24.07 -2.04 19.38
CA ALA A 175 23.88 -1.34 20.65
C ALA A 175 23.68 -2.30 21.83
N ASP A 176 23.97 -1.80 23.02
CA ASP A 176 23.65 -2.40 24.32
C ASP A 176 22.23 -2.04 24.80
N VAL A 177 21.51 -1.22 24.03
CA VAL A 177 20.12 -0.82 24.22
C VAL A 177 19.25 -1.31 23.06
N GLU A 178 17.92 -1.24 23.23
CA GLU A 178 16.97 -1.52 22.15
C GLU A 178 17.26 -0.61 20.94
N THR A 179 17.32 -1.22 19.75
CA THR A 179 17.43 -0.50 18.49
C THR A 179 16.06 -0.37 17.86
N VAL A 180 15.66 0.86 17.52
CA VAL A 180 14.38 1.20 16.91
C VAL A 180 14.64 1.80 15.54
N MET A 181 13.98 1.26 14.52
CA MET A 181 14.14 1.69 13.13
C MET A 181 12.77 1.86 12.47
N TYR A 182 12.71 2.73 11.47
CA TYR A 182 11.55 2.88 10.60
C TYR A 182 11.93 2.49 9.18
N LEU A 183 11.17 1.58 8.59
CA LEU A 183 11.45 0.96 7.30
C LEU A 183 10.30 1.21 6.33
N VAL A 184 10.60 1.82 5.19
CA VAL A 184 9.73 1.87 4.02
C VAL A 184 10.19 0.81 3.03
N MET A 185 9.37 -0.21 2.82
CA MET A 185 9.56 -1.23 1.78
C MET A 185 8.74 -0.85 0.55
N THR A 186 9.37 -0.85 -0.62
CA THR A 186 8.72 -0.56 -1.91
C THR A 186 8.86 -1.75 -2.83
N TYR A 187 7.74 -2.22 -3.38
CA TYR A 187 7.69 -3.29 -4.36
C TYR A 187 7.77 -2.74 -5.78
N ALA A 188 8.55 -3.41 -6.63
CA ALA A 188 8.49 -3.17 -8.07
C ALA A 188 7.07 -3.45 -8.59
N ASP A 189 6.62 -2.68 -9.58
CA ASP A 189 5.36 -3.00 -10.26
C ASP A 189 5.47 -4.41 -10.84
N THR A 190 4.54 -5.30 -10.48
CA THR A 190 4.28 -6.49 -11.29
C THR A 190 3.89 -5.99 -12.68
N VAL A 191 4.78 -6.17 -13.64
CA VAL A 191 4.48 -5.94 -15.05
C VAL A 191 3.48 -7.01 -15.48
N GLY A 192 2.22 -6.61 -15.70
CA GLY A 192 1.20 -7.39 -16.41
C GLY A 192 0.16 -8.07 -15.53
#